data_AF-A0A0C2W598-F1
#
_entry.id   AF-A0A0C2W598-F1
#
_cell.length_a   1.000
_cell.length_b   1.000
_cell.length_c   1.000
_cell.angle_alpha   90.00
_cell.angle_beta   90.00
_cell.angle_gamma   90.00
#
_symmetry.space_group_name_H-M   'P 1'
#
loop_
_entity.id
_entity.type
_entity.pdbx_description
1 polymer ?
#
loop_
_entity_poly.entity_id
_entity_poly.type
_entity_poly.pdbx_seq_one_letter_code
_entity_poly.pdbx_strand_id
1 'polypeptide(L)' 'MKKRQEDNLKLNFPKAKVIKEFTRERILDAVAKLIACDDLALMFADKNTFRNCLVVMRPKTRSAELPSINDVRGYLRN' A
#
# COMPACT_ATOMS: atom_id res chain seq x y z
N MET A 1 14.54 11.29 -46.62
CA MET A 1 13.12 11.34 -46.19
C MET A 1 12.95 10.53 -44.90
N LYS A 2 12.02 10.96 -44.05
CA LYS A 2 11.92 10.80 -42.58
C LYS A 2 11.98 9.34 -42.05
N LYS A 3 12.85 9.06 -41.06
CA LYS A 3 12.71 7.93 -40.14
C LYS A 3 11.73 8.32 -39.03
N ARG A 4 10.62 7.58 -38.88
CA ARG A 4 9.66 7.74 -37.76
C ARG A 4 10.34 7.23 -36.48
N GLN A 5 10.49 8.11 -35.51
CA GLN A 5 10.85 7.76 -34.15
C GLN A 5 9.59 7.22 -33.48
N GLU A 6 9.61 5.94 -33.09
CA GLU A 6 8.58 5.33 -32.27
C GLU A 6 8.76 5.84 -30.84
N ASP A 7 7.91 6.80 -30.45
CA ASP A 7 7.81 7.33 -29.10
C ASP A 7 7.42 6.20 -28.13
N ASN A 8 8.43 5.56 -27.57
CA ASN A 8 8.29 4.67 -26.42
C ASN A 8 7.89 5.53 -25.21
N LEU A 9 6.58 5.69 -24.97
CA LEU A 9 6.08 6.15 -23.67
C LEU A 9 6.44 5.12 -22.60
N LYS A 10 7.64 5.27 -22.04
CA LYS A 10 8.01 4.63 -20.78
C LYS A 10 7.16 5.28 -19.69
N LEU A 11 6.04 4.63 -19.35
CA LEU A 11 5.27 4.92 -18.15
C LEU A 11 6.17 4.70 -16.93
N ASN A 12 6.82 5.78 -16.51
CA ASN A 12 7.69 5.81 -15.34
C ASN A 12 6.81 5.88 -14.09
N PHE A 13 6.18 4.77 -13.74
CA PHE A 13 5.56 4.67 -12.42
C PHE A 13 6.67 4.75 -11.37
N PRO A 14 6.59 5.64 -10.37
CA PRO A 14 7.56 5.67 -9.29
C PRO A 14 7.57 4.27 -8.65
N LYS A 15 8.72 3.60 -8.76
CA LYS A 15 8.92 2.29 -8.14
C LYS A 15 8.70 2.48 -6.64
N ALA A 16 7.65 1.86 -6.10
CA ALA A 16 7.44 1.81 -4.66
C ALA A 16 8.74 1.36 -3.99
N LYS A 17 9.19 2.12 -2.98
CA LYS A 17 10.44 1.87 -2.26
C LYS A 17 10.42 0.41 -1.81
N VAL A 18 11.33 -0.40 -2.37
CA VAL A 18 11.43 -1.83 -2.03
C VAL A 18 11.57 -1.92 -0.52
N ILE A 19 10.57 -2.51 0.14
CA ILE A 19 10.60 -2.74 1.59
C ILE A 19 11.74 -3.73 1.81
N LYS A 20 12.88 -3.22 2.29
CA LYS A 20 13.98 -4.03 2.81
C LYS A 20 13.45 -4.70 4.08
N GLU A 21 13.03 -5.94 3.89
CA GLU A 21 12.72 -6.94 4.93
C GLU A 21 11.47 -6.68 5.78
N PHE A 22 10.66 -7.72 5.94
CA PHE A 22 9.48 -7.74 6.77
C PHE A 22 9.90 -8.15 8.19
N THR A 23 10.17 -7.16 9.05
CA THR A 23 10.56 -7.39 10.45
C THR A 23 9.53 -6.81 11.41
N ARG A 24 9.51 -7.33 12.64
CA ARG A 24 8.59 -6.88 13.69
C ARG A 24 8.73 -5.38 13.97
N GLU A 25 9.95 -4.86 13.98
CA GLU A 25 10.27 -3.45 14.25
C GLU A 25 9.71 -2.53 13.16
N ARG A 26 9.76 -2.95 11.90
CA ARG A 26 9.21 -2.18 10.78
C ARG A 26 7.69 -2.16 10.77
N ILE A 27 7.06 -3.27 11.14
CA ILE A 27 5.61 -3.32 11.33
C ILE A 27 5.22 -2.35 12.46
N LEU A 28 5.93 -2.39 13.59
CA LEU A 28 5.68 -1.48 14.71
C LEU A 28 5.83 -0.01 14.31
N ASP A 29 6.93 0.35 13.63
CA ASP A 29 7.17 1.71 13.13
C ASP A 29 6.07 2.19 12.17
N ALA A 30 5.62 1.32 11.24
CA ALA A 30 4.56 1.66 10.30
C ALA A 30 3.20 1.86 10.99
N VAL A 31 2.84 0.97 11.93
CA VAL A 31 1.59 1.06 12.70
C VAL A 31 1.61 2.31 13.59
N ALA A 32 2.73 2.59 14.26
CA ALA A 32 2.87 3.79 15.09
C ALA A 32 2.71 5.08 14.27
N LYS A 33 3.30 5.14 13.07
CA LYS A 33 3.13 6.27 12.14
C LYS A 33 1.70 6.44 11.68
N LEU A 34 1.02 5.36 11.30
CA LEU A 34 -0.41 5.40 10.94
C LEU A 34 -1.23 6.02 12.08
N ILE A 35 -1.02 5.55 13.31
CA ILE A 35 -1.77 6.04 14.48
C ILE A 35 -1.48 7.51 14.76
N ALA A 36 -0.21 7.92 14.74
CA ALA A 36 0.19 9.28 15.07
C ALA A 36 -0.12 10.30 13.97
N CYS A 37 0.01 9.92 12.70
CA CYS A 37 -0.18 10.82 11.57
C CYS A 37 -1.65 10.98 11.18
N ASP A 38 -2.46 9.93 11.34
CA ASP A 38 -3.89 9.94 10.98
C ASP A 38 -4.82 10.11 12.21
N ASP A 39 -4.28 10.53 13.35
CA ASP A 39 -4.99 10.79 14.62
C ASP A 39 -5.93 9.64 15.02
N LEU A 40 -5.43 8.40 14.94
CA LEU A 40 -6.20 7.22 15.32
C LEU A 40 -6.05 6.95 16.82
N ALA A 41 -7.08 6.39 17.44
CA ALA A 41 -6.99 5.93 18.82
C ALA A 41 -5.98 4.77 18.97
N LEU A 42 -5.16 4.77 20.03
CA LEU A 42 -4.14 3.73 20.26
C LEU A 42 -4.71 2.30 20.25
N MET A 43 -5.93 2.12 20.78
CA MET A 43 -6.66 0.84 20.77
C MET A 43 -6.91 0.26 19.36
N PHE A 44 -6.73 1.07 18.30
CA PHE A 44 -6.83 0.61 16.92
C PHE A 44 -5.81 -0.49 16.59
N ALA A 45 -4.62 -0.45 17.18
CA ALA A 45 -3.59 -1.49 17.00
C ALA A 45 -4.05 -2.89 17.47
N ASP A 46 -5.00 -2.94 18.41
CA ASP A 46 -5.52 -4.18 18.98
C ASP A 46 -6.79 -4.68 18.29
N LYS A 47 -7.34 -3.96 17.31
CA LYS A 47 -8.49 -4.43 16.55
C LYS A 47 -8.11 -5.63 15.70
N ASN A 48 -8.82 -6.75 15.90
CA ASN A 48 -8.61 -7.98 15.12
C ASN A 48 -8.75 -7.75 13.61
N THR A 49 -9.67 -6.90 13.18
CA THR A 49 -9.82 -6.55 11.76
C THR A 49 -8.58 -5.90 11.18
N PHE A 50 -7.96 -4.97 11.91
CA PHE A 50 -6.71 -4.32 11.50
C PHE A 50 -5.54 -5.30 11.47
N ARG A 51 -5.40 -6.13 12.51
CA ARG A 51 -4.35 -7.17 12.55
C ARG A 51 -4.50 -8.18 11.41
N ASN A 52 -5.73 -8.55 11.05
CA ASN A 52 -6.00 -9.40 9.89
C ASN A 52 -5.55 -8.73 8.59
N CYS A 53 -5.77 -7.42 8.43
CA CYS A 53 -5.23 -6.68 7.28
C CYS A 53 -3.70 -6.77 7.21
N LEU A 54 -2.99 -6.62 8.33
CA LEU A 54 -1.53 -6.74 8.38
C LEU A 54 -1.05 -8.14 7.96
N VAL A 55 -1.77 -9.19 8.35
CA VAL A 55 -1.44 -10.59 7.99
C VAL A 55 -1.67 -10.86 6.50
N VAL A 56 -2.73 -10.28 5.92
CA VAL A 56 -3.05 -10.47 4.49
C VAL A 56 -2.10 -9.67 3.60
N MET A 57 -1.65 -8.49 4.05
CA MET A 57 -0.71 -7.67 3.30
C MET A 57 0.65 -8.35 3.20
N ARG A 58 1.05 -8.69 1.97
CA ARG A 58 2.32 -9.38 1.71
C ARG A 58 3.49 -8.40 1.59
N PRO A 59 4.69 -8.79 2.04
CA PRO A 59 5.91 -8.08 1.65
C PRO A 59 5.99 -8.02 0.12
N LYS A 60 6.40 -6.86 -0.42
CA LYS A 60 6.47 -6.59 -1.87
C LYS A 60 5.12 -6.41 -2.58
N THR A 61 4.02 -6.21 -1.85
CA THR A 61 2.77 -5.72 -2.44
C THR A 61 3.04 -4.45 -3.26
N ARG A 62 2.63 -4.46 -4.53
CA ARG A 62 2.77 -3.31 -5.43
C ARG A 62 1.61 -2.35 -5.21
N SER A 63 1.82 -1.07 -5.51
CA SER A 63 0.77 -0.05 -5.39
C SER A 63 -0.47 -0.36 -6.22
N ALA A 64 -0.34 -1.09 -7.33
CA ALA A 64 -1.46 -1.52 -8.17
C ALA A 64 -2.32 -2.63 -7.54
N GLU A 65 -1.82 -3.31 -6.50
CA GLU A 65 -2.55 -4.35 -5.76
C GLU A 65 -3.26 -3.78 -4.52
N LEU A 66 -2.98 -2.52 -4.15
CA LEU A 66 -3.63 -1.87 -3.02
C LEU A 66 -5.01 -1.36 -3.45
N PRO A 67 -6.06 -1.61 -2.66
CA PRO A 67 -7.40 -1.18 -3.01
C PRO A 67 -7.50 0.35 -2.95
N SER A 68 -8.19 0.93 -3.94
CA SER A 68 -8.63 2.31 -3.90
C SER A 68 -9.95 2.46 -3.14
N ILE A 69 -10.34 3.69 -2.81
CA ILE A 69 -11.65 3.99 -2.22
C ILE A 69 -12.81 3.46 -3.08
N ASN A 70 -12.66 3.49 -4.41
CA ASN A 70 -13.69 3.00 -5.33
C ASN A 70 -13.84 1.47 -5.28
N ASP A 71 -12.73 0.75 -5.18
CA ASP A 71 -12.74 -0.71 -5.08
C ASP A 71 -13.43 -1.16 -3.79
N VAL A 72 -13.09 -0.52 -2.66
CA VAL A 72 -13.73 -0.79 -1.36
C VAL A 72 -15.21 -0.44 -1.40
N ARG A 73 -15.58 0.70 -2.00
CA ARG A 73 -16.98 1.12 -2.12
C ARG A 73 -17.80 0.17 -2.98
N GLY A 74 -17.22 -0.33 -4.07
CA GLY A 74 -17.84 -1.35 -4.92
C GLY A 74 -18.04 -2.66 -4.16
N TYR A 75 -17.02 -3.10 -3.41
CA TYR A 75 -17.08 -4.33 -2.62
C TYR A 75 -18.12 -4.28 -1.49
N LEU A 76 -18.27 -3.14 -0.80
CA LEU A 76 -19.24 -2.98 0.29
C LEU A 76 -20.69 -2.81 -0.18
N ARG A 77 -20.92 -2.48 -1.45
CA ARG A 77 -22.26 -2.32 -2.03
C ARG A 77 -22.90 -3.64 -2.48
N ASN A 78 -22.13 -4.73 -2.50
CA ASN A 78 -22.59 -6.08 -2.84
C ASN A 78 -23.07 -6.83 -1.61
#